data_AF-A0A662UUG0-F1
#
_entry.id   AF-A0A662UUG0-F1
#
_cell.length_a   1.000
_cell.length_b   1.000
_cell.length_c   1.000
_cell.angle_alpha   90.00
_cell.angle_beta   90.00
_cell.angle_gamma   90.00
#
_symmetry.space_group_name_H-M   'P 1'
#
loop_
_entity.id
_entity.type
_entity.pdbx_description
1 polymer ?
#
loop_
_entity_poly.entity_id
_entity_poly.type
_entity_poly.pdbx_seq_one_letter_code
_entity_poly.pdbx_strand_id
1 'polypeptide(L)'
;MTTADLAEISTVRSSAIDALVSFRSNNINKASLKVILGVLNKIIDELRALIKQEDVVYLEALNEPWDKILLKVCENERIPNSDIRKILEELAKIKSIIEKALNNQPLKEGEKIKLERMLRIFVDTYVEHEYRILKALRA
;
A
#
# COMPACT_ATOMS: atom_id res chain seq x y z
N MET A 1 -10.53 8.38 16.15
CA MET A 1 -9.29 7.61 15.95
C MET A 1 -8.92 6.96 17.27
N THR A 2 -8.85 5.64 17.30
CA THR A 2 -8.74 4.80 18.50
C THR A 2 -7.32 4.24 18.67
N THR A 3 -7.01 3.66 19.83
CA THR A 3 -5.76 2.92 20.06
C THR A 3 -5.61 1.70 19.16
N ALA A 4 -6.72 1.16 18.62
CA ALA A 4 -6.69 0.07 17.65
C ALA A 4 -6.12 0.52 16.30
N ASP A 5 -6.42 1.75 15.86
CA ASP A 5 -5.93 2.32 14.60
C ASP A 5 -4.39 2.45 14.62
N LEU A 6 -3.83 2.85 15.77
CA LEU A 6 -2.37 2.90 16.00
C LEU A 6 -1.70 1.53 15.93
N ALA A 7 -2.34 0.51 16.51
CA ALA A 7 -1.81 -0.85 16.50
C ALA A 7 -1.77 -1.41 15.07
N GLU A 8 -2.85 -1.25 14.29
CA GLU A 8 -2.89 -1.66 12.88
C GLU A 8 -1.82 -0.92 12.07
N ILE A 9 -1.69 0.40 12.23
CA ILE A 9 -0.66 1.23 11.58
C ILE A 9 0.75 0.70 11.86
N SER A 10 1.04 0.41 13.13
CA SER A 10 2.37 -0.09 13.54
C SER A 10 2.67 -1.49 13.01
N THR A 11 1.66 -2.37 12.96
CA THR A 11 1.76 -3.72 12.39
C THR A 11 2.03 -3.67 10.88
N VAL A 12 1.31 -2.84 10.13
CA VAL A 12 1.50 -2.71 8.68
C VAL A 12 2.88 -2.15 8.37
N ARG A 13 3.33 -1.12 9.11
CA ARG A 13 4.68 -0.56 8.94
C ARG A 13 5.76 -1.60 9.21
N SER A 14 5.71 -2.27 10.35
CA SER A 14 6.72 -3.29 10.73
C SER A 14 6.78 -4.39 9.68
N SER A 15 5.62 -4.83 9.18
CA SER A 15 5.53 -5.79 8.08
C SER A 15 6.17 -5.26 6.79
N ALA A 16 5.94 -3.99 6.42
CA ALA A 16 6.56 -3.41 5.23
C ALA A 16 8.10 -3.35 5.35
N ILE A 17 8.62 -3.01 6.54
CA ILE A 17 10.07 -3.01 6.83
C ILE A 17 10.65 -4.42 6.72
N ASP A 18 10.04 -5.40 7.38
CA ASP A 18 10.50 -6.79 7.35
C ASP A 18 10.45 -7.38 5.94
N ALA A 19 9.42 -7.04 5.16
CA ALA A 19 9.33 -7.41 3.76
C ALA A 19 10.48 -6.79 2.94
N LEU A 20 10.79 -5.51 3.13
CA LEU A 20 11.93 -4.85 2.45
C LEU A 20 13.28 -5.46 2.82
N VAL A 21 13.53 -5.67 4.11
CA VAL A 21 14.81 -6.21 4.62
C VAL A 21 15.02 -7.64 4.13
N SER A 22 13.98 -8.47 4.23
CA SER A 22 14.05 -9.84 3.71
C SER A 22 14.29 -9.82 2.21
N PHE A 23 13.51 -9.03 1.46
CA PHE A 23 13.59 -8.96 0.00
C PHE A 23 14.99 -8.60 -0.51
N ARG A 24 15.65 -7.61 0.12
CA ARG A 24 17.04 -7.25 -0.19
C ARG A 24 18.05 -8.34 0.13
N SER A 25 17.73 -9.19 1.10
CA SER A 25 18.56 -10.33 1.50
C SER A 25 18.29 -11.59 0.65
N ASN A 26 17.57 -11.46 -0.47
CA ASN A 26 17.08 -12.57 -1.30
C ASN A 26 16.26 -13.60 -0.51
N ASN A 27 15.65 -13.18 0.59
CA ASN A 27 14.71 -13.97 1.37
C ASN A 27 13.33 -13.33 1.27
N ILE A 28 12.24 -14.09 1.31
CA ILE A 28 10.90 -13.51 1.25
C ILE A 28 10.23 -13.78 2.59
N ASN A 29 10.04 -12.73 3.40
CA ASN A 29 9.17 -12.84 4.56
C ASN A 29 7.71 -12.91 4.11
N LYS A 30 7.22 -14.14 3.95
CA LYS A 30 5.85 -14.41 3.49
C LYS A 30 4.78 -13.92 4.47
N ALA A 31 5.05 -13.90 5.77
CA ALA A 31 4.10 -13.40 6.76
C ALA A 31 3.88 -11.90 6.57
N SER A 32 4.98 -11.15 6.44
CA SER A 32 4.95 -9.72 6.17
C SER A 32 4.27 -9.39 4.84
N LEU A 33 4.60 -10.11 3.76
CA LEU A 33 3.94 -9.91 2.47
C LEU A 33 2.44 -10.22 2.50
N LYS A 34 1.99 -11.18 3.32
CA LYS A 34 0.55 -11.45 3.50
C LYS A 34 -0.17 -10.28 4.16
N VAL A 35 0.46 -9.61 5.13
CA VAL A 35 -0.11 -8.40 5.75
C VAL A 35 -0.25 -7.29 4.72
N ILE A 36 0.80 -7.02 3.93
CA ILE A 36 0.77 -6.01 2.87
C ILE A 36 -0.26 -6.33 1.80
N LEU A 37 -0.35 -7.59 1.38
CA LEU A 37 -1.36 -8.07 0.44
C LEU A 37 -2.78 -7.86 0.98
N GLY A 38 -2.99 -8.10 2.28
CA GLY A 38 -4.26 -7.84 2.96
C GLY A 38 -4.69 -6.38 2.85
N VAL A 39 -3.78 -5.44 3.17
CA VAL A 39 -4.06 -4.00 3.04
C VAL A 39 -4.31 -3.61 1.59
N LEU A 40 -3.48 -4.10 0.65
CA LEU A 40 -3.66 -3.83 -0.78
C LEU A 40 -5.04 -4.30 -1.28
N ASN A 41 -5.51 -5.46 -0.83
CA ASN A 41 -6.85 -5.95 -1.18
C ASN A 41 -7.95 -5.04 -0.65
N LYS A 42 -7.86 -4.58 0.62
CA LYS A 42 -8.82 -3.61 1.18
C LYS A 42 -8.91 -2.36 0.31
N ILE A 43 -7.76 -1.78 -0.05
CA ILE A 43 -7.67 -0.59 -0.91
C ILE A 43 -8.33 -0.84 -2.28
N ILE A 44 -8.01 -1.97 -2.92
CA ILE A 44 -8.59 -2.34 -4.22
C ILE A 44 -10.11 -2.49 -4.14
N ASP A 45 -10.63 -3.13 -3.09
CA ASP A 45 -12.06 -3.39 -2.94
C ASP A 45 -12.84 -2.10 -2.66
N GLU A 46 -12.27 -1.18 -1.89
CA GLU A 46 -12.84 0.15 -1.69
C GLU A 46 -12.86 0.97 -2.97
N LEU A 47 -11.75 1.03 -3.72
CA LEU A 47 -11.71 1.70 -5.02
C LEU A 47 -12.75 1.13 -6.01
N ARG A 48 -12.96 -0.19 -5.99
CA ARG A 48 -14.01 -0.83 -6.81
C ARG A 48 -15.41 -0.44 -6.36
N ALA A 49 -15.64 -0.22 -5.07
CA ALA A 49 -16.92 0.26 -4.55
C ALA A 49 -17.21 1.69 -5.04
N LEU A 50 -16.20 2.56 -5.07
CA LEU A 50 -16.33 3.93 -5.57
C LEU A 50 -16.72 3.98 -7.06
N ILE A 51 -16.11 3.14 -7.91
CA ILE A 51 -16.46 3.09 -9.35
C ILE A 51 -17.92 2.71 -9.59
N LYS A 52 -18.50 1.83 -8.76
CA LYS A 52 -19.88 1.36 -8.94
C LYS A 52 -20.93 2.44 -8.66
N GLN A 53 -20.54 3.53 -7.99
CA GLN A 53 -21.45 4.62 -7.63
C GLN A 53 -21.55 5.70 -8.72
N GLU A 54 -20.86 5.56 -9.86
CA GLU A 54 -20.73 6.60 -10.92
C GLU A 54 -20.14 7.93 -10.45
N ASP A 55 -19.77 8.06 -9.18
CA ASP A 55 -19.12 9.23 -8.63
C ASP A 55 -17.68 9.30 -9.16
N VAL A 56 -17.38 10.38 -9.89
CA VAL A 56 -16.01 10.80 -10.18
C VAL A 56 -15.40 11.29 -8.86
N VAL A 57 -15.01 10.35 -8.01
CA VAL A 57 -14.38 10.66 -6.73
C VAL A 57 -12.92 11.03 -7.01
N TYR A 58 -12.60 12.31 -6.83
CA TYR A 58 -11.20 12.72 -6.66
C TYR A 58 -10.68 12.04 -5.39
N LEU A 59 -9.58 11.29 -5.50
CA LEU A 59 -8.95 10.61 -4.36
C LEU A 59 -8.61 11.55 -3.19
N GLU A 60 -8.48 12.85 -3.45
CA GLU A 60 -8.27 13.89 -2.44
C GLU A 60 -9.44 14.06 -1.46
N ALA A 61 -10.63 13.54 -1.78
CA ALA A 61 -11.81 13.59 -0.91
C ALA A 61 -11.87 12.42 0.10
N LEU A 62 -11.00 11.42 -0.05
CA LEU A 62 -10.92 10.31 0.88
C LEU A 62 -10.11 10.75 2.13
N ASN A 63 -10.55 10.36 3.32
CA ASN A 63 -9.99 10.77 4.62
C ASN A 63 -9.34 9.60 5.39
N GLU A 64 -9.06 8.50 4.72
CA GLU A 64 -8.61 7.24 5.29
C GLU A 64 -7.08 7.06 5.19
N PRO A 65 -6.48 6.20 6.03
CA PRO A 65 -5.03 5.96 6.09
C PRO A 65 -4.36 5.64 4.75
N TRP A 66 -5.10 5.06 3.81
CA TRP A 66 -4.59 4.57 2.53
C TRP A 66 -4.62 5.59 1.39
N ASP A 67 -5.22 6.76 1.56
CA ASP A 67 -5.32 7.74 0.47
C ASP A 67 -3.97 8.30 0.07
N LYS A 68 -3.09 8.46 1.06
CA LYS A 68 -1.69 8.79 0.80
C LYS A 68 -0.93 7.70 0.04
N ILE A 69 -1.29 6.43 0.25
CA ILE A 69 -0.69 5.32 -0.50
C ILE A 69 -1.11 5.44 -1.97
N LEU A 70 -2.39 5.71 -2.22
CA LEU A 70 -2.93 5.91 -3.56
C LEU A 70 -2.30 7.12 -4.25
N LEU A 71 -2.20 8.26 -3.57
CA LEU A 71 -1.55 9.46 -4.11
C LEU A 71 -0.07 9.18 -4.47
N LYS A 72 0.69 8.52 -3.59
CA LYS A 72 2.08 8.15 -3.87
C LYS A 72 2.22 7.14 -5.01
N VAL A 73 1.26 6.21 -5.17
CA VAL A 73 1.21 5.30 -6.33
C VAL A 73 0.96 6.09 -7.62
N CYS A 74 0.01 7.03 -7.60
CA CYS A 74 -0.29 7.90 -8.74
C CYS A 74 0.91 8.75 -9.14
N GLU A 75 1.59 9.38 -8.18
CA GLU A 75 2.80 10.17 -8.40
C GLU A 75 3.92 9.33 -9.04
N ASN A 76 4.20 8.15 -8.48
CA ASN A 76 5.27 7.28 -8.95
C ASN A 76 5.03 6.76 -10.37
N GLU A 77 3.78 6.42 -10.68
CA GLU A 77 3.40 5.82 -11.96
C GLU A 77 2.87 6.87 -12.96
N ARG A 78 2.89 8.16 -12.57
CA ARG A 78 2.40 9.31 -13.35
C ARG A 78 0.96 9.11 -13.84
N ILE A 79 0.12 8.56 -12.97
CA ILE A 79 -1.30 8.33 -13.22
C ILE A 79 -2.07 9.54 -12.69
N PRO A 80 -2.97 10.17 -13.46
CA PRO A 80 -3.85 11.19 -12.92
C PRO A 80 -4.72 10.62 -11.78
N ASN A 81 -4.82 11.34 -10.67
CA ASN A 81 -5.58 10.88 -9.49
C ASN A 81 -7.09 10.70 -9.76
N SER A 82 -7.60 11.20 -10.88
CA SER A 82 -8.97 11.01 -11.35
C SER A 82 -9.16 9.73 -12.18
N ASP A 83 -8.09 9.06 -12.60
CA ASP A 83 -8.15 7.87 -13.46
C ASP A 83 -8.14 6.59 -12.60
N ILE A 84 -9.23 6.38 -11.86
CA ILE A 84 -9.39 5.25 -10.92
C ILE A 84 -9.18 3.89 -11.62
N ARG A 85 -9.54 3.78 -12.90
CA ARG A 85 -9.34 2.54 -13.67
C ARG A 85 -7.85 2.22 -13.83
N LYS A 86 -7.02 3.18 -14.24
CA LYS A 86 -5.57 2.97 -14.33
C LYS A 86 -4.94 2.69 -12.97
N ILE A 87 -5.42 3.35 -11.91
CA ILE A 87 -4.95 3.10 -10.55
C ILE A 87 -5.24 1.64 -10.16
N LEU A 88 -6.45 1.15 -10.41
CA LEU A 88 -6.80 -0.25 -10.15
C LEU A 88 -5.98 -1.23 -10.98
N GLU A 89 -5.73 -0.94 -12.26
CA GLU A 89 -4.85 -1.77 -13.10
C GLU A 89 -3.44 -1.85 -12.51
N GLU A 90 -2.93 -0.74 -11.99
CA GLU A 90 -1.60 -0.69 -11.42
C GLU A 90 -1.49 -1.42 -10.08
N LEU A 91 -2.48 -1.24 -9.20
CA LEU A 91 -2.59 -2.00 -7.96
C LEU A 91 -2.75 -3.51 -8.22
N ALA A 92 -3.46 -3.89 -9.30
CA ALA A 92 -3.59 -5.29 -9.71
C ALA A 92 -2.26 -5.91 -10.16
N LYS A 93 -1.41 -5.15 -10.86
CA LYS A 93 -0.05 -5.60 -11.21
C LYS A 93 0.80 -5.81 -9.96
N ILE A 94 0.77 -4.86 -9.03
CA ILE A 94 1.50 -4.96 -7.76
C ILE A 94 1.02 -6.17 -6.96
N LYS A 95 -0.30 -6.38 -6.89
CA LYS A 95 -0.90 -7.57 -6.27
C LYS A 95 -0.36 -8.85 -6.89
N SER A 96 -0.33 -8.94 -8.23
CA SER A 96 0.20 -10.11 -8.93
C SER A 96 1.68 -10.36 -8.61
N ILE A 97 2.49 -9.30 -8.51
CA ILE A 97 3.90 -9.42 -8.12
C ILE A 97 4.05 -9.99 -6.70
N ILE A 98 3.24 -9.51 -5.75
CA ILE A 98 3.25 -10.03 -4.37
C ILE A 98 2.81 -11.51 -4.35
N GLU A 99 1.78 -11.89 -5.10
CA GLU A 99 1.31 -13.27 -5.19
C GLU A 99 2.38 -14.19 -5.79
N LYS A 100 3.10 -13.76 -6.83
CA LYS A 100 4.26 -14.50 -7.37
C LYS A 100 5.32 -14.72 -6.29
N ALA A 101 5.67 -13.66 -5.56
CA ALA A 101 6.65 -13.71 -4.47
C ALA A 101 6.23 -14.69 -3.36
N LEU A 102 4.95 -14.67 -2.95
CA LEU A 102 4.39 -15.60 -1.96
C LEU A 102 4.48 -17.06 -2.42
N ASN A 103 4.30 -17.31 -3.71
CA ASN A 103 4.34 -18.62 -4.34
C ASN A 103 5.76 -19.08 -4.75
N ASN A 104 6.82 -18.38 -4.30
CA ASN A 104 8.21 -18.66 -4.67
C ASN A 104 8.49 -18.61 -6.18
N GLN A 105 7.67 -17.89 -6.95
CA GLN A 105 7.91 -17.70 -8.37
C GLN A 105 9.00 -16.65 -8.58
N PRO A 106 9.89 -16.83 -9.57
CA PRO A 106 10.93 -15.86 -9.85
C PRO A 106 10.33 -14.54 -10.34
N LEU A 107 10.78 -13.44 -9.74
CA LEU A 107 10.42 -12.09 -10.17
C LEU A 107 11.46 -11.55 -11.16
N LYS A 108 10.97 -10.94 -12.25
CA LYS A 108 11.80 -10.18 -13.18
C LYS A 108 12.35 -8.92 -12.50
N GLU A 109 13.46 -8.39 -13.00
CA GLU A 109 14.11 -7.22 -12.39
C GLU A 109 13.16 -6.00 -12.27
N GLY A 110 12.34 -5.73 -13.29
CA GLY A 110 11.33 -4.68 -13.22
C GLY A 110 10.24 -4.93 -12.17
N GLU A 111 9.87 -6.19 -11.93
CA GLU A 111 8.90 -6.57 -10.89
C GLU A 111 9.51 -6.40 -9.49
N LYS A 112 10.81 -6.68 -9.34
CA LYS A 112 11.53 -6.46 -8.09
C LYS A 112 11.60 -4.98 -7.72
N ILE A 113 11.97 -4.13 -8.68
CA ILE A 113 12.03 -2.68 -8.49
C ILE A 113 10.65 -2.13 -8.11
N LYS A 114 9.59 -2.58 -8.79
CA LYS A 114 8.23 -2.15 -8.52
C LYS A 114 7.76 -2.59 -7.12
N LEU A 115 8.06 -3.83 -6.71
CA LEU A 115 7.76 -4.31 -5.36
C LEU A 115 8.50 -3.50 -4.29
N GLU A 116 9.80 -3.24 -4.46
CA GLU A 116 10.57 -2.46 -3.50
C GLU A 116 10.02 -1.03 -3.35
N ARG A 117 9.70 -0.38 -4.47
CA ARG A 117 9.08 0.96 -4.46
C ARG A 117 7.77 0.95 -3.70
N MET A 118 6.92 -0.05 -3.94
CA MET A 118 5.64 -0.15 -3.25
C MET A 118 5.83 -0.33 -1.74
N LEU A 119 6.71 -1.25 -1.33
CA LEU A 119 6.94 -1.47 0.10
C LEU A 119 7.48 -0.22 0.80
N ARG A 120 8.30 0.60 0.12
CA ARG A 120 8.74 1.90 0.64
C ARG A 120 7.57 2.87 0.83
N ILE A 121 6.64 2.94 -0.12
CA ILE A 121 5.42 3.76 0.03
C ILE A 121 4.66 3.37 1.29
N PHE A 122 4.50 2.06 1.55
CA PHE A 122 3.89 1.58 2.79
C PHE A 122 4.68 2.04 4.03
N VAL A 123 6.00 1.87 4.06
CA VAL A 123 6.80 2.34 5.20
C VAL A 123 6.63 3.84 5.44
N ASP A 124 6.86 4.66 4.42
CA ASP A 124 6.90 6.12 4.57
C ASP A 124 5.52 6.68 4.94
N THR A 125 4.46 6.15 4.34
CA THR A 125 3.09 6.63 4.57
C THR A 125 2.62 6.32 5.99
N TYR A 126 2.87 5.10 6.47
CA TYR A 126 2.47 4.72 7.82
C TYR A 126 3.31 5.41 8.91
N VAL A 127 4.59 5.74 8.63
CA VAL A 127 5.41 6.59 9.53
C VAL A 127 4.84 8.00 9.65
N GLU A 128 4.51 8.64 8.53
CA GLU A 128 3.89 9.97 8.56
C GLU A 128 2.55 9.96 9.31
N HIS A 129 1.76 8.91 9.13
CA HIS A 129 0.47 8.81 9.77
C HIS A 129 0.62 8.63 11.29
N GLU A 130 1.44 7.68 11.74
CA GLU A 130 1.73 7.46 13.17
C GLU A 130 2.23 8.74 13.85
N TYR A 131 3.13 9.49 13.19
CA TYR A 131 3.61 10.78 13.70
C TYR A 131 2.46 11.79 13.91
N ARG A 132 1.52 11.91 12.96
CA ARG A 132 0.34 12.78 13.11
C ARG A 132 -0.52 12.37 14.30
N ILE A 133 -0.76 11.07 14.48
CA ILE A 133 -1.56 10.56 15.61
C ILE A 133 -0.87 10.89 16.94
N LEU A 134 0.42 10.55 17.06
CA LEU A 134 1.19 10.77 18.29
C LEU A 134 1.29 12.27 18.63
N LYS A 135 1.39 13.14 17.62
CA LYS A 135 1.36 14.59 17.82
C LYS A 135 0.00 15.07 18.33
N ALA A 136 -1.11 14.56 17.79
CA ALA A 136 -2.45 14.91 18.23
C ALA A 136 -2.77 14.43 19.66
N LEU A 137 -2.26 13.26 20.06
CA LEU A 137 -2.44 12.72 21.42
C LEU A 137 -1.59 13.45 22.49
N ARG A 138 -0.58 14.21 22.07
CA ARG A 138 0.27 15.01 22.96
C ARG A 138 -0.21 16.46 23.13
N ALA A 139 -1.20 16.89 22.35
CA ALA A 139 -1.79 18.22 22.40
C ALA A 139 -2.99 18.25 23.36
#